data_AF-A0A2V6PJJ5-F1
#
_entry.id   AF-A0A2V6PJJ5-F1
#
_cell.length_a   1.000
_cell.length_b   1.000
_cell.length_c   1.000
_cell.angle_alpha   90.00
_cell.angle_beta   90.00
_cell.angle_gamma   90.00
#
_symmetry.space_group_name_H-M   'P 1'
#
loop_
_entity.id
_entity.type
_entity.pdbx_description
1 polymer ?
#
loop_
_entity_poly.entity_id
_entity_poly.type
_entity_poly.pdbx_seq_one_letter_code
_entity_poly.pdbx_strand_id
1 'polypeptide(L)'
;FIQRGDGGVPGDGDRRVQTYNYRLCFTTHAQNRKPIEPPPNYDPARYELLARYLEALVAAGRKPRLAEFWNPIWMPNGKTDINNNGGFSTDFIGMNYDYPDGDYATRARIWKQHEDYTRGFIHFLATSPRVPQDIRDEIGRFGLCKDEFLDTGGWPNQLYVREARRMISDYVMTERNCRGQEVAADSIGLAAYNMDSHNCQRIVKHGRVENEGDVQVPPMKPYPISYRSIVPKANECENLLAPICLSATHIAYGSIRMEPVFMILGESAATAACQAMDDNLPVQKVDYQKLRAQLLVQGQILQWER
;
A
#
# COMPACT_ATOMS: atom_id res chain seq x y z
N PHE A 1 -18.28 7.63 -4.00
CA PHE A 1 -17.18 7.96 -3.06
C PHE A 1 -16.39 9.09 -3.68
N ILE A 2 -16.72 10.31 -3.30
CA ILE A 2 -16.08 11.54 -3.76
C ILE A 2 -15.92 12.39 -2.49
N GLN A 3 -14.69 12.69 -2.13
CA GLN A 3 -14.35 13.54 -1.00
C GLN A 3 -14.68 15.00 -1.32
N ARG A 4 -15.05 15.77 -0.29
CA ARG A 4 -15.23 17.22 -0.41
C ARG A 4 -13.86 17.91 -0.45
N GLY A 5 -13.74 18.99 -1.22
CA GLY A 5 -12.51 19.79 -1.31
C GLY A 5 -12.03 19.97 -2.75
N ASP A 6 -10.86 20.59 -2.90
CA ASP A 6 -10.26 21.01 -4.19
C ASP A 6 -8.87 20.38 -4.46
N GLY A 7 -8.45 19.46 -3.59
CA GLY A 7 -7.15 18.78 -3.64
C GLY A 7 -6.19 19.23 -2.55
N GLY A 8 -6.41 20.40 -1.95
CA GLY A 8 -5.45 21.06 -1.07
C GLY A 8 -4.40 21.87 -1.84
N VAL A 9 -3.49 22.52 -1.11
CA VAL A 9 -2.43 23.36 -1.66
C VAL A 9 -1.10 22.59 -1.62
N PRO A 10 -0.31 22.58 -2.71
CA PRO A 10 1.00 21.92 -2.71
C PRO A 10 1.90 22.43 -1.58
N GLY A 11 2.44 21.50 -0.79
CA GLY A 11 3.30 21.79 0.37
C GLY A 11 2.57 21.75 1.72
N ASP A 12 1.23 21.81 1.73
CA ASP A 12 0.47 21.63 2.96
C ASP A 12 0.49 20.17 3.41
N GLY A 13 0.58 19.96 4.72
CA GLY A 13 0.35 18.66 5.33
C GLY A 13 -1.14 18.34 5.44
N ASP A 14 -1.48 17.06 5.38
CA ASP A 14 -2.84 16.58 5.60
C ASP A 14 -2.87 15.22 6.34
N ARG A 15 -4.07 14.71 6.60
CA ARG A 15 -4.29 13.45 7.34
C ARG A 15 -4.50 12.21 6.44
N ARG A 16 -4.44 12.39 5.13
CA ARG A 16 -4.75 11.38 4.13
C ARG A 16 -3.54 10.47 3.99
N VAL A 17 -3.85 9.22 3.71
CA VAL A 17 -2.86 8.18 3.40
C VAL A 17 -3.36 7.44 2.18
N GLN A 18 -2.45 6.79 1.46
CA GLN A 18 -2.80 6.08 0.24
C GLN A 18 -3.88 5.03 0.52
N THR A 19 -4.82 4.92 -0.40
CA THR A 19 -5.98 4.02 -0.30
C THR A 19 -5.57 2.58 0.03
N TYR A 20 -6.49 1.83 0.65
CA TYR A 20 -6.34 0.39 0.86
C TYR A 20 -7.18 -0.40 -0.14
N ASN A 21 -6.88 -1.68 -0.28
CA ASN A 21 -7.72 -2.66 -0.99
C ASN A 21 -7.58 -4.05 -0.36
N TYR A 22 -8.11 -5.06 -1.03
CA TYR A 22 -7.73 -6.45 -0.80
C TYR A 22 -6.90 -6.93 -1.99
N ARG A 23 -5.85 -7.71 -1.69
CA ARG A 23 -5.15 -8.55 -2.67
C ARG A 23 -5.99 -9.80 -2.91
N LEU A 24 -6.60 -9.92 -4.08
CA LEU A 24 -7.65 -10.94 -4.30
C LEU A 24 -7.06 -12.23 -4.86
N CYS A 25 -7.22 -13.32 -4.10
CA CYS A 25 -6.89 -14.67 -4.54
C CYS A 25 -8.10 -15.34 -5.19
N PHE A 26 -8.24 -15.16 -6.50
CA PHE A 26 -9.30 -15.77 -7.28
C PHE A 26 -8.78 -16.85 -8.22
N THR A 27 -9.68 -17.69 -8.71
CA THR A 27 -9.42 -18.71 -9.72
C THR A 27 -10.48 -18.71 -10.80
N THR A 28 -10.10 -19.18 -11.99
CA THR A 28 -11.02 -19.49 -13.10
C THR A 28 -11.26 -21.00 -13.25
N HIS A 29 -10.62 -21.85 -12.44
CA HIS A 29 -10.77 -23.31 -12.48
C HIS A 29 -12.12 -23.73 -11.89
N ALA A 30 -13.01 -24.28 -12.72
CA ALA A 30 -14.38 -24.61 -12.32
C ALA A 30 -14.48 -25.51 -11.07
N GLN A 31 -13.58 -26.49 -10.90
CA GLN A 31 -13.60 -27.35 -9.71
C GLN A 31 -13.25 -26.61 -8.41
N ASN A 32 -12.39 -25.58 -8.48
CA ASN A 32 -11.94 -24.81 -7.32
C ASN A 32 -12.65 -23.45 -7.18
N ARG A 33 -13.50 -23.09 -8.14
CA ARG A 33 -14.18 -21.79 -8.17
C ARG A 33 -15.44 -21.80 -7.31
N LYS A 34 -15.53 -20.85 -6.39
CA LYS A 34 -16.72 -20.51 -5.61
C LYS A 34 -17.27 -19.15 -6.06
N PRO A 35 -18.60 -18.98 -6.19
CA PRO A 35 -19.20 -17.70 -6.56
C PRO A 35 -18.82 -16.56 -5.61
N ILE A 36 -18.75 -15.34 -6.16
CA ILE A 36 -18.58 -14.10 -5.39
C ILE A 36 -19.94 -13.45 -5.28
N GLU A 37 -20.57 -13.59 -4.12
CA GLU A 37 -21.87 -12.96 -3.85
C GLU A 37 -21.71 -11.44 -3.65
N PRO A 38 -22.69 -10.62 -4.12
CA PRO A 38 -22.73 -9.20 -3.79
C PRO A 38 -22.91 -9.00 -2.28
N PRO A 39 -22.52 -7.84 -1.73
CA PRO A 39 -22.75 -7.56 -0.33
C PRO A 39 -24.25 -7.34 -0.05
N PRO A 40 -24.74 -7.60 1.18
CA PRO A 40 -26.16 -7.41 1.53
C PRO A 40 -26.69 -5.99 1.32
N ASN A 41 -25.80 -5.00 1.35
CA ASN A 41 -26.09 -3.58 1.14
C ASN A 41 -25.68 -3.10 -0.26
N TYR A 42 -25.66 -4.00 -1.26
CA TYR A 42 -25.33 -3.65 -2.63
C TYR A 42 -26.25 -2.56 -3.16
N ASP A 43 -25.64 -1.52 -3.73
CA ASP A 43 -26.33 -0.41 -4.38
C ASP A 43 -25.56 -0.06 -5.66
N PRO A 44 -26.15 -0.26 -6.85
CA PRO A 44 -25.48 0.03 -8.12
C PRO A 44 -25.15 1.53 -8.27
N ALA A 45 -25.88 2.44 -7.60
CA ALA A 45 -25.61 3.88 -7.66
C ALA A 45 -24.23 4.25 -7.09
N ARG A 46 -23.64 3.41 -6.23
CA ARG A 46 -22.27 3.57 -5.73
C ARG A 46 -21.22 3.51 -6.84
N TYR A 47 -21.53 2.86 -7.96
CA TYR A 47 -20.66 2.67 -9.12
C TYR A 47 -21.05 3.55 -10.32
N GLU A 48 -21.91 4.55 -10.12
CA GLU A 48 -22.35 5.48 -11.18
C GLU A 48 -21.16 6.13 -11.91
N LEU A 49 -20.11 6.51 -11.17
CA LEU A 49 -18.91 7.09 -11.77
C LEU A 49 -18.17 6.08 -12.68
N LEU A 50 -18.08 4.81 -12.26
CA LEU A 50 -17.48 3.76 -13.09
C LEU A 50 -18.30 3.54 -14.36
N ALA A 51 -19.63 3.54 -14.26
CA ALA A 51 -20.53 3.43 -15.39
C ALA A 51 -20.29 4.55 -16.42
N ARG A 52 -20.31 5.82 -15.95
CA ARG A 52 -20.03 6.99 -16.79
C ARG A 52 -18.63 6.96 -17.39
N TYR A 53 -17.65 6.47 -16.63
CA TYR A 53 -16.29 6.34 -17.12
C TYR A 53 -16.20 5.33 -18.28
N LEU A 54 -16.78 4.14 -18.13
CA LEU A 54 -16.86 3.14 -19.19
C LEU A 54 -17.60 3.64 -20.43
N GLU A 55 -18.76 4.29 -20.25
CA GLU A 55 -19.53 4.88 -21.34
C GLU A 55 -18.75 5.97 -22.09
N ALA A 56 -18.03 6.83 -21.37
CA ALA A 56 -17.19 7.86 -21.97
C ALA A 56 -16.03 7.25 -22.78
N LEU A 57 -15.41 6.17 -22.29
CA LEU A 57 -14.38 5.44 -23.04
C LEU A 57 -14.94 4.86 -24.34
N VAL A 58 -16.11 4.21 -24.28
CA VAL A 58 -16.77 3.64 -25.46
C VAL A 58 -17.20 4.72 -26.44
N ALA A 59 -17.77 5.82 -25.96
CA ALA A 59 -18.15 6.97 -26.79
C ALA A 59 -16.95 7.63 -27.47
N ALA A 60 -15.77 7.59 -26.84
CA ALA A 60 -14.50 8.02 -27.44
C ALA A 60 -13.89 6.98 -28.41
N GLY A 61 -14.61 5.92 -28.75
CA GLY A 61 -14.15 4.85 -29.66
C GLY A 61 -13.16 3.87 -29.04
N ARG A 62 -12.94 3.91 -27.72
CA ARG A 62 -12.09 2.94 -27.02
C ARG A 62 -12.86 1.66 -26.72
N LYS A 63 -12.13 0.54 -26.64
CA LYS A 63 -12.62 -0.76 -26.17
C LYS A 63 -12.00 -1.05 -24.80
N PRO A 64 -12.62 -0.64 -23.69
CA PRO A 64 -12.05 -0.84 -22.36
C PRO A 64 -11.95 -2.33 -22.06
N ARG A 65 -10.87 -2.75 -21.41
CA ARG A 65 -10.64 -4.14 -20.99
C ARG A 65 -10.69 -4.24 -19.48
N LEU A 66 -11.06 -5.40 -18.95
CA LEU A 66 -11.14 -5.62 -17.49
C LEU A 66 -9.79 -5.34 -16.80
N ALA A 67 -8.67 -5.68 -17.45
CA ALA A 67 -7.31 -5.40 -16.98
C ALA A 67 -6.98 -3.89 -16.80
N GLU A 68 -7.81 -2.96 -17.28
CA GLU A 68 -7.66 -1.52 -17.02
C GLU A 68 -8.33 -1.08 -15.70
N PHE A 69 -9.08 -1.98 -15.05
CA PHE A 69 -9.83 -1.73 -13.81
C PHE A 69 -9.40 -2.66 -12.67
N TRP A 70 -8.48 -3.58 -12.92
CA TRP A 70 -7.77 -4.40 -11.93
C TRP A 70 -6.49 -4.97 -12.54
N ASN A 71 -5.55 -5.49 -11.73
CA ASN A 71 -4.31 -6.11 -12.22
C ASN A 71 -4.21 -7.56 -11.75
N PRO A 72 -4.63 -8.55 -12.56
CA PRO A 72 -4.54 -9.96 -12.18
C PRO A 72 -3.11 -10.49 -12.39
N ILE A 73 -2.37 -10.63 -11.29
CA ILE A 73 -1.09 -11.35 -11.30
C ILE A 73 -1.39 -12.84 -11.18
N TRP A 74 -1.01 -13.63 -12.18
CA TRP A 74 -1.20 -15.08 -12.14
C TRP A 74 -0.16 -15.75 -11.25
N MET A 75 -0.67 -16.53 -10.31
CA MET A 75 0.11 -17.32 -9.36
C MET A 75 0.06 -18.80 -9.76
N PRO A 76 0.96 -19.65 -9.23
CA PRO A 76 0.88 -21.09 -9.42
C PRO A 76 -0.51 -21.67 -9.11
N ASN A 77 -0.81 -22.84 -9.68
CA ASN A 77 -2.07 -23.58 -9.49
C ASN A 77 -3.34 -22.88 -10.02
N GLY A 78 -3.19 -21.96 -10.99
CA GLY A 78 -4.34 -21.28 -11.62
C GLY A 78 -5.07 -20.33 -10.66
N LYS A 79 -4.30 -19.72 -9.75
CA LYS A 79 -4.76 -18.70 -8.80
C LYS A 79 -4.23 -17.34 -9.21
N THR A 80 -4.74 -16.30 -8.56
CA THR A 80 -4.33 -14.93 -8.83
C THR A 80 -3.93 -14.21 -7.56
N ASP A 81 -3.23 -13.10 -7.71
CA ASP A 81 -2.99 -12.09 -6.69
C ASP A 81 -3.37 -10.73 -7.29
N ILE A 82 -4.67 -10.45 -7.34
CA ILE A 82 -5.21 -9.27 -8.04
C ILE A 82 -5.00 -8.01 -7.21
N ASN A 83 -4.37 -7.00 -7.82
CA ASN A 83 -4.28 -5.64 -7.28
C ASN A 83 -5.19 -4.65 -8.01
N ASN A 84 -5.21 -3.40 -7.57
CA ASN A 84 -5.84 -2.32 -8.32
C ASN A 84 -5.08 -2.03 -9.64
N ASN A 85 -5.79 -1.45 -10.61
CA ASN A 85 -5.22 -0.80 -11.78
C ASN A 85 -6.13 0.32 -12.27
N GLY A 86 -5.54 1.40 -12.75
CA GLY A 86 -6.27 2.54 -13.31
C GLY A 86 -7.02 3.40 -12.29
N GLY A 87 -7.78 4.37 -12.80
CA GLY A 87 -8.41 5.43 -11.99
C GLY A 87 -9.66 5.03 -11.21
N PHE A 88 -10.30 3.89 -11.51
CA PHE A 88 -11.41 3.34 -10.73
C PHE A 88 -11.26 1.81 -10.68
N SER A 89 -11.04 1.27 -9.50
CA SER A 89 -10.58 -0.12 -9.33
C SER A 89 -10.95 -0.67 -7.94
N THR A 90 -10.28 -1.73 -7.51
CA THR A 90 -10.42 -2.37 -6.18
C THR A 90 -9.97 -1.49 -5.02
N ASP A 91 -9.22 -0.42 -5.30
CA ASP A 91 -8.89 0.62 -4.32
C ASP A 91 -10.14 1.41 -3.88
N PHE A 92 -10.43 1.40 -2.58
CA PHE A 92 -11.57 2.10 -2.00
C PHE A 92 -11.21 3.52 -1.54
N ILE A 93 -10.96 4.38 -2.53
CA ILE A 93 -10.28 5.67 -2.35
C ILE A 93 -10.90 6.55 -1.26
N GLY A 94 -10.08 6.92 -0.27
CA GLY A 94 -10.38 7.84 0.82
C GLY A 94 -11.31 7.28 1.90
N MET A 95 -11.52 5.96 1.92
CA MET A 95 -12.36 5.28 2.92
C MET A 95 -11.55 4.64 4.05
N ASN A 96 -10.26 4.93 4.08
CA ASN A 96 -9.26 4.38 5.00
C ASN A 96 -8.71 5.40 6.01
N TYR A 97 -9.09 6.68 5.94
CA TYR A 97 -8.48 7.75 6.74
C TYR A 97 -8.57 7.55 8.25
N ASP A 98 -9.65 6.94 8.74
CA ASP A 98 -9.82 6.72 10.17
C ASP A 98 -9.18 5.40 10.64
N TYR A 99 -8.55 4.63 9.74
CA TYR A 99 -7.94 3.34 10.07
C TYR A 99 -6.68 3.45 10.95
N PRO A 100 -5.71 4.35 10.65
CA PRO A 100 -4.48 4.44 11.44
C PRO A 100 -4.79 4.68 12.92
N ASP A 101 -5.75 5.57 13.19
CA ASP A 101 -6.12 5.97 14.54
C ASP A 101 -7.35 5.28 15.14
N GLY A 102 -8.03 4.46 14.35
CA GLY A 102 -9.21 3.73 14.77
C GLY A 102 -8.91 2.64 15.80
N ASP A 103 -9.87 2.44 16.72
CA ASP A 103 -9.92 1.27 17.59
C ASP A 103 -10.28 -0.02 16.81
N TYR A 104 -10.34 -1.15 17.51
CA TYR A 104 -10.68 -2.43 16.87
C TYR A 104 -12.03 -2.43 16.16
N ALA A 105 -13.05 -1.79 16.74
CA ALA A 105 -14.37 -1.68 16.14
C ALA A 105 -14.34 -0.85 14.84
N THR A 106 -13.63 0.28 14.86
CA THR A 106 -13.43 1.16 13.69
C THR A 106 -12.69 0.43 12.59
N ARG A 107 -11.60 -0.26 12.92
CA ARG A 107 -10.81 -1.04 11.94
C ARG A 107 -11.63 -2.17 11.33
N ALA A 108 -12.38 -2.93 12.14
CA ALA A 108 -13.26 -3.99 11.66
C ALA A 108 -14.37 -3.46 10.74
N ARG A 109 -14.97 -2.31 11.08
CA ARG A 109 -15.94 -1.62 10.20
C ARG A 109 -15.31 -1.24 8.86
N ILE A 110 -14.10 -0.69 8.87
CA ILE A 110 -13.38 -0.29 7.65
C ILE A 110 -13.07 -1.51 6.78
N TRP A 111 -12.60 -2.61 7.37
CA TRP A 111 -12.35 -3.87 6.66
C TRP A 111 -13.62 -4.37 5.96
N LYS A 112 -14.73 -4.44 6.70
CA LYS A 112 -16.02 -4.87 6.13
C LYS A 112 -16.49 -3.95 5.00
N GLN A 113 -16.29 -2.64 5.14
CA GLN A 113 -16.62 -1.68 4.09
C GLN A 113 -15.78 -1.86 2.82
N HIS A 114 -14.49 -2.21 2.94
CA HIS A 114 -13.62 -2.49 1.80
C HIS A 114 -13.99 -3.82 1.12
N GLU A 115 -14.37 -4.84 1.90
CA GLU A 115 -14.92 -6.09 1.36
C GLU A 115 -16.22 -5.82 0.60
N ASP A 116 -17.18 -5.10 1.21
CA ASP A 116 -18.46 -4.78 0.59
C ASP A 116 -18.28 -3.97 -0.70
N TYR A 117 -17.37 -2.98 -0.68
CA TYR A 117 -17.00 -2.24 -1.88
C TYR A 117 -16.46 -3.17 -2.97
N THR A 118 -15.53 -4.04 -2.64
CA THR A 118 -14.89 -4.91 -3.64
C THR A 118 -15.86 -5.94 -4.22
N ARG A 119 -16.69 -6.55 -3.37
CA ARG A 119 -17.76 -7.47 -3.81
C ARG A 119 -18.79 -6.76 -4.69
N GLY A 120 -19.20 -5.56 -4.30
CA GLY A 120 -20.14 -4.77 -5.10
C GLY A 120 -19.54 -4.31 -6.42
N PHE A 121 -18.24 -3.97 -6.46
CA PHE A 121 -17.52 -3.61 -7.67
C PHE A 121 -17.49 -4.79 -8.65
N ILE A 122 -17.14 -5.99 -8.18
CA ILE A 122 -17.14 -7.21 -8.98
C ILE A 122 -18.54 -7.51 -9.49
N HIS A 123 -19.55 -7.43 -8.62
CA HIS A 123 -20.93 -7.66 -9.01
C HIS A 123 -21.41 -6.65 -10.06
N PHE A 124 -21.13 -5.35 -9.88
CA PHE A 124 -21.49 -4.31 -10.84
C PHE A 124 -20.85 -4.57 -12.21
N LEU A 125 -19.56 -4.91 -12.24
CA LEU A 125 -18.87 -5.28 -13.48
C LEU A 125 -19.43 -6.54 -14.13
N ALA A 126 -19.97 -7.49 -13.37
CA ALA A 126 -20.55 -8.72 -13.89
C ALA A 126 -21.99 -8.55 -14.42
N THR A 127 -22.80 -7.67 -13.81
CA THR A 127 -24.26 -7.66 -14.04
C THR A 127 -24.80 -6.39 -14.68
N SER A 128 -24.10 -5.26 -14.61
CA SER A 128 -24.63 -3.99 -15.11
C SER A 128 -24.69 -3.96 -16.64
N PRO A 129 -25.82 -3.58 -17.27
CA PRO A 129 -25.92 -3.43 -18.71
C PRO A 129 -25.03 -2.30 -19.26
N ARG A 130 -24.60 -1.37 -18.40
CA ARG A 130 -23.73 -0.23 -18.74
C ARG A 130 -22.24 -0.60 -18.83
N VAL A 131 -21.90 -1.84 -18.49
CA VAL A 131 -20.55 -2.40 -18.64
C VAL A 131 -20.47 -3.09 -20.00
N PRO A 132 -19.37 -3.02 -20.75
CA PRO A 132 -19.22 -3.79 -21.99
C PRO A 132 -19.36 -5.32 -21.77
N GLN A 133 -19.94 -6.03 -22.75
CA GLN A 133 -20.25 -7.46 -22.62
C GLN A 133 -18.99 -8.31 -22.42
N ASP A 134 -17.89 -7.97 -23.08
CA ASP A 134 -16.60 -8.64 -22.95
C ASP A 134 -16.04 -8.55 -21.52
N ILE A 135 -16.18 -7.39 -20.87
CA ILE A 135 -15.81 -7.23 -19.45
C ILE A 135 -16.72 -8.09 -18.55
N ARG A 136 -18.04 -8.08 -18.78
CA ARG A 136 -18.99 -8.92 -18.01
C ARG A 136 -18.65 -10.41 -18.12
N ASP A 137 -18.41 -10.87 -19.34
CA ASP A 137 -18.06 -12.27 -19.62
C ASP A 137 -16.72 -12.63 -18.99
N GLU A 138 -15.73 -11.73 -19.07
CA GLU A 138 -14.42 -11.96 -18.48
C GLU A 138 -14.49 -12.05 -16.96
N ILE A 139 -15.10 -11.08 -16.29
CA ILE A 139 -15.14 -11.06 -14.82
C ILE A 139 -15.98 -12.21 -14.26
N GLY A 140 -17.04 -12.63 -14.96
CA GLY A 140 -17.85 -13.80 -14.60
C GLY A 140 -17.10 -15.13 -14.62
N ARG A 141 -15.89 -15.18 -15.17
CA ARG A 141 -15.02 -16.37 -15.11
C ARG A 141 -14.31 -16.52 -13.77
N PHE A 142 -14.09 -15.44 -13.04
CA PHE A 142 -13.38 -15.45 -11.76
C PHE A 142 -14.31 -15.81 -10.61
N GLY A 143 -13.76 -16.44 -9.59
CA GLY A 143 -14.42 -16.67 -8.31
C GLY A 143 -13.42 -16.90 -7.20
N LEU A 144 -13.91 -16.97 -5.96
CA LEU A 144 -13.09 -17.32 -4.80
C LEU A 144 -12.53 -18.72 -4.97
N CYS A 145 -11.33 -18.96 -4.42
CA CYS A 145 -10.76 -20.29 -4.32
C CYS A 145 -11.46 -21.07 -3.18
N LYS A 146 -11.89 -22.31 -3.43
CA LYS A 146 -12.47 -23.17 -2.38
C LYS A 146 -11.45 -23.65 -1.36
N ASP A 147 -10.17 -23.65 -1.74
CA ASP A 147 -9.04 -24.18 -0.98
C ASP A 147 -8.16 -23.11 -0.31
N GLU A 148 -8.49 -21.83 -0.45
CA GLU A 148 -7.79 -20.72 0.20
C GLU A 148 -8.72 -20.02 1.19
N PHE A 149 -8.16 -19.45 2.27
CA PHE A 149 -8.90 -18.66 3.27
C PHE A 149 -10.19 -19.35 3.76
N LEU A 150 -10.07 -20.60 4.20
CA LEU A 150 -11.23 -21.44 4.56
C LEU A 150 -12.07 -20.82 5.69
N ASP A 151 -11.41 -20.14 6.62
CA ASP A 151 -11.98 -19.45 7.78
C ASP A 151 -12.87 -18.24 7.42
N THR A 152 -12.66 -17.64 6.26
CA THR A 152 -13.44 -16.51 5.74
C THR A 152 -14.33 -16.90 4.56
N GLY A 153 -14.43 -18.20 4.27
CA GLY A 153 -15.19 -18.73 3.14
C GLY A 153 -14.60 -18.38 1.77
N GLY A 154 -13.28 -18.19 1.68
CA GLY A 154 -12.53 -17.92 0.45
C GLY A 154 -12.06 -16.48 0.28
N TRP A 155 -12.45 -15.57 1.17
CA TRP A 155 -12.10 -14.16 1.07
C TRP A 155 -10.74 -13.87 1.72
N PRO A 156 -9.84 -13.06 1.13
CA PRO A 156 -8.56 -12.75 1.77
C PRO A 156 -8.73 -12.24 3.21
N ASN A 157 -7.99 -12.84 4.15
CA ASN A 157 -8.15 -12.59 5.59
C ASN A 157 -7.45 -11.32 6.08
N GLN A 158 -6.79 -10.56 5.20
CA GLN A 158 -6.12 -9.31 5.54
C GLN A 158 -6.46 -8.20 4.55
N LEU A 159 -6.85 -7.05 5.09
CA LEU A 159 -6.91 -5.81 4.32
C LEU A 159 -5.48 -5.39 3.95
N TYR A 160 -5.25 -5.02 2.70
CA TYR A 160 -3.97 -4.51 2.23
C TYR A 160 -3.78 -3.06 2.68
N VAL A 161 -3.35 -2.92 3.94
CA VAL A 161 -2.98 -1.66 4.58
C VAL A 161 -1.59 -1.27 4.08
N ARG A 162 -1.51 -0.25 3.23
CA ARG A 162 -0.26 0.18 2.60
C ARG A 162 0.60 1.07 3.51
N GLU A 163 -0.04 1.84 4.37
CA GLU A 163 0.63 2.62 5.41
C GLU A 163 -0.31 2.88 6.60
N ALA A 164 0.26 3.17 7.76
CA ALA A 164 -0.47 3.52 8.97
C ALA A 164 0.42 4.39 9.86
N ARG A 165 0.25 4.30 11.18
CA ARG A 165 1.07 5.02 12.17
C ARG A 165 2.56 4.71 11.98
N ARG A 166 3.37 5.76 11.98
CA ARG A 166 4.83 5.71 11.96
C ARG A 166 5.39 6.50 13.13
N MET A 167 6.57 6.11 13.58
CA MET A 167 7.32 6.82 14.60
C MET A 167 7.87 8.15 14.05
N ILE A 168 8.01 9.17 14.90
CA ILE A 168 8.73 10.41 14.56
C ILE A 168 10.02 10.44 15.39
N SER A 169 11.17 10.35 14.73
CA SER A 169 12.48 10.34 15.38
C SER A 169 13.29 11.62 15.08
N ASP A 170 14.53 11.66 15.56
CA ASP A 170 15.53 12.68 15.29
C ASP A 170 15.97 12.70 13.81
N TYR A 171 15.72 11.61 13.08
CA TYR A 171 15.89 11.58 11.62
C TYR A 171 14.63 11.04 10.95
N VAL A 172 13.98 11.89 10.15
CA VAL A 172 12.83 11.51 9.33
C VAL A 172 13.31 11.34 7.89
N MET A 173 13.13 10.14 7.32
CA MET A 173 13.40 9.92 5.90
C MET A 173 12.42 10.73 5.03
N THR A 174 12.91 11.51 4.08
CA THR A 174 12.11 12.38 3.20
C THR A 174 12.36 12.09 1.72
N GLU A 175 11.56 12.69 0.84
CA GLU A 175 11.81 12.67 -0.61
C GLU A 175 13.25 13.10 -0.96
N ARG A 176 13.84 14.01 -0.17
CA ARG A 176 15.22 14.49 -0.38
C ARG A 176 16.23 13.35 -0.28
N ASN A 177 15.97 12.35 0.57
CA ASN A 177 16.78 11.14 0.65
C ASN A 177 16.61 10.27 -0.60
N CYS A 178 15.38 9.98 -0.98
CA CYS A 178 15.06 9.15 -2.16
C CYS A 178 15.62 9.75 -3.46
N ARG A 179 15.70 11.08 -3.54
CA ARG A 179 16.24 11.82 -4.69
C ARG A 179 17.73 12.14 -4.58
N GLY A 180 18.42 11.68 -3.53
CA GLY A 180 19.85 11.87 -3.34
C GLY A 180 20.29 13.31 -3.04
N GLN A 181 19.35 14.19 -2.67
CA GLN A 181 19.65 15.55 -2.21
C GLN A 181 20.19 15.57 -0.78
N GLU A 182 19.85 14.55 0.01
CA GLU A 182 20.41 14.28 1.32
C GLU A 182 20.80 12.80 1.44
N VAL A 183 21.95 12.53 2.03
CA VAL A 183 22.47 11.17 2.19
C VAL A 183 22.64 10.89 3.67
N ALA A 184 21.98 9.84 4.17
CA ALA A 184 22.15 9.40 5.54
C ALA A 184 23.59 8.90 5.74
N ALA A 185 24.29 9.48 6.72
CA ALA A 185 25.67 9.10 7.06
C ALA A 185 25.77 7.79 7.86
N ASP A 186 24.64 7.37 8.43
CA ASP A 186 24.48 6.25 9.35
C ASP A 186 23.62 5.14 8.74
N SER A 187 23.98 4.71 7.51
CA SER A 187 23.27 3.69 6.75
C SER A 187 23.20 2.33 7.48
N ILE A 188 22.01 1.73 7.49
CA ILE A 188 21.73 0.38 7.99
C ILE A 188 21.02 -0.51 6.96
N GLY A 189 21.08 -0.11 5.70
CA GLY A 189 20.37 -0.74 4.60
C GLY A 189 20.11 0.25 3.48
N LEU A 190 19.84 -0.26 2.28
CA LEU A 190 19.50 0.54 1.10
C LEU A 190 18.05 0.31 0.69
N ALA A 191 17.35 1.38 0.34
CA ALA A 191 16.11 1.33 -0.42
C ALA A 191 16.35 1.76 -1.86
N ALA A 192 15.54 1.23 -2.78
CA ALA A 192 15.69 1.49 -4.21
C ALA A 192 14.35 1.47 -4.98
N TYR A 193 13.23 1.27 -4.30
CA TYR A 193 11.93 1.20 -4.95
C TYR A 193 11.42 2.59 -5.32
N ASN A 194 10.49 2.68 -6.27
CA ASN A 194 9.83 3.93 -6.61
C ASN A 194 9.21 4.57 -5.36
N MET A 195 9.24 5.90 -5.27
CA MET A 195 8.32 6.63 -4.41
C MET A 195 6.91 6.39 -4.97
N ASP A 196 6.29 5.34 -4.44
CA ASP A 196 5.01 4.79 -4.87
C ASP A 196 3.93 5.05 -3.81
N SER A 197 2.91 5.80 -4.20
CA SER A 197 1.72 6.07 -3.41
C SER A 197 0.50 5.95 -4.29
N HIS A 198 -0.49 5.17 -3.87
CA HIS A 198 -1.77 5.10 -4.56
C HIS A 198 -2.61 6.38 -4.39
N ASN A 199 -3.73 6.47 -5.10
CA ASN A 199 -4.68 7.58 -4.94
C ASN A 199 -5.08 7.75 -3.46
N CYS A 200 -4.96 8.97 -2.95
CA CYS A 200 -5.30 9.34 -1.58
C CYS A 200 -6.75 9.82 -1.49
N GLN A 201 -7.26 10.49 -2.52
CA GLN A 201 -8.63 11.01 -2.57
C GLN A 201 -9.16 11.07 -4.00
N ARG A 202 -10.48 11.24 -4.12
CA ARG A 202 -11.19 11.52 -5.36
C ARG A 202 -12.13 12.70 -5.14
N ILE A 203 -11.98 13.75 -5.92
CA ILE A 203 -12.69 15.03 -5.75
C ILE A 203 -13.39 15.46 -7.04
N VAL A 204 -14.24 16.49 -6.95
CA VAL A 204 -14.71 17.22 -8.14
C VAL A 204 -13.99 18.56 -8.21
N LYS A 205 -13.24 18.78 -9.29
CA LYS A 205 -12.53 20.03 -9.57
C LYS A 205 -12.88 20.50 -10.97
N HIS A 206 -13.23 21.78 -11.11
CA HIS A 206 -13.65 22.39 -12.39
C HIS A 206 -14.72 21.57 -13.15
N GLY A 207 -15.69 21.00 -12.43
CA GLY A 207 -16.77 20.20 -13.02
C GLY A 207 -16.36 18.79 -13.49
N ARG A 208 -15.14 18.35 -13.17
CA ARG A 208 -14.61 17.02 -13.52
C ARG A 208 -14.24 16.26 -12.26
N VAL A 209 -14.36 14.94 -12.32
CA VAL A 209 -13.86 14.09 -11.25
C VAL A 209 -12.37 13.87 -11.46
N GLU A 210 -11.58 14.10 -10.42
CA GLU A 210 -10.12 13.93 -10.41
C GLU A 210 -9.75 13.04 -9.23
N ASN A 211 -8.81 12.12 -9.44
CA ASN A 211 -8.13 11.47 -8.34
C ASN A 211 -6.84 12.25 -8.04
N GLU A 212 -6.51 12.36 -6.76
CA GLU A 212 -5.26 12.95 -6.29
C GLU A 212 -4.48 11.90 -5.48
N GLY A 213 -3.15 11.98 -5.53
CA GLY A 213 -2.22 10.91 -5.17
C GLY A 213 -1.62 10.27 -6.42
N ASP A 214 -1.45 8.94 -6.40
CA ASP A 214 -0.87 8.16 -7.51
C ASP A 214 0.52 8.68 -7.94
N VAL A 215 1.42 8.77 -6.96
CA VAL A 215 2.82 9.17 -7.18
C VAL A 215 3.60 7.92 -7.56
N GLN A 216 4.28 7.96 -8.71
CA GLN A 216 5.16 6.89 -9.18
C GLN A 216 6.48 7.49 -9.69
N VAL A 217 7.35 7.89 -8.77
CA VAL A 217 8.61 8.56 -9.11
C VAL A 217 9.80 7.67 -8.71
N PRO A 218 10.66 7.23 -9.64
CA PRO A 218 11.81 6.42 -9.29
C PRO A 218 12.82 7.21 -8.45
N PRO A 219 13.52 6.56 -7.51
CA PRO A 219 14.68 7.17 -6.87
C PRO A 219 15.80 7.35 -7.90
N MET A 220 16.75 8.24 -7.60
CA MET A 220 17.89 8.48 -8.50
C MET A 220 18.84 7.27 -8.57
N LYS A 221 18.99 6.56 -7.45
CA LYS A 221 19.79 5.35 -7.25
C LYS A 221 19.41 4.73 -5.90
N PRO A 222 19.85 3.50 -5.58
CA PRO A 222 19.72 2.99 -4.22
C PRO A 222 20.30 3.97 -3.19
N TYR A 223 19.54 4.26 -2.13
CA TYR A 223 19.86 5.30 -1.15
C TYR A 223 19.86 4.72 0.27
N PRO A 224 20.72 5.25 1.17
CA PRO A 224 20.86 4.74 2.52
C PRO A 224 19.67 5.11 3.41
N ILE A 225 19.28 4.17 4.26
CA ILE A 225 18.32 4.37 5.34
C ILE A 225 19.09 4.60 6.64
N SER A 226 18.79 5.73 7.30
CA SER A 226 19.46 6.15 8.54
C SER A 226 19.10 5.24 9.72
N TYR A 227 20.09 4.83 10.52
CA TYR A 227 19.86 4.17 11.81
C TYR A 227 18.92 4.98 12.71
N ARG A 228 19.10 6.30 12.76
CA ARG A 228 18.26 7.19 13.56
C ARG A 228 16.79 7.15 13.16
N SER A 229 16.45 6.71 11.95
CA SER A 229 15.04 6.59 11.54
C SER A 229 14.32 5.40 12.18
N ILE A 230 15.04 4.39 12.70
CA ILE A 230 14.46 3.18 13.30
C ILE A 230 14.52 3.15 14.83
N VAL A 231 15.08 4.17 15.48
CA VAL A 231 15.05 4.34 16.95
C VAL A 231 14.19 5.56 17.30
N PRO A 232 13.45 5.58 18.43
CA PRO A 232 12.69 6.75 18.86
C PRO A 232 13.62 7.83 19.43
N LYS A 233 13.06 8.99 19.75
CA LYS A 233 13.81 10.02 20.49
C LYS A 233 14.18 9.47 21.86
N ALA A 234 15.38 9.83 22.35
CA ALA A 234 15.92 9.29 23.59
C ALA A 234 15.01 9.52 24.81
N ASN A 235 14.25 10.62 24.83
CA ASN A 235 13.31 10.95 25.91
C ASN A 235 11.94 10.26 25.81
N GLU A 236 11.67 9.50 24.75
CA GLU A 236 10.40 8.79 24.55
C GLU A 236 10.48 7.32 24.95
N CYS A 237 11.56 6.62 24.57
CA CYS A 237 11.77 5.21 24.89
C CYS A 237 13.22 4.80 24.61
N GLU A 238 13.88 4.08 25.52
CA GLU A 238 15.32 3.77 25.42
C GLU A 238 15.63 2.37 24.84
N ASN A 239 14.63 1.51 24.68
CA ASN A 239 14.79 0.09 24.36
C ASN A 239 13.88 -0.42 23.22
N LEU A 240 13.46 0.48 22.32
CA LEU A 240 12.61 0.15 21.16
C LEU A 240 13.34 0.35 19.84
N LEU A 241 13.24 -0.63 18.95
CA LEU A 241 13.62 -0.53 17.54
C LEU A 241 12.40 -0.75 16.66
N ALA A 242 12.18 0.15 15.70
CA ALA A 242 11.02 0.18 14.82
C ALA A 242 11.44 0.11 13.34
N PRO A 243 11.87 -1.06 12.84
CA PRO A 243 12.38 -1.21 11.47
C PRO A 243 11.30 -1.11 10.38
N ILE A 244 10.03 -1.37 10.72
CA ILE A 244 8.90 -1.32 9.79
C ILE A 244 8.17 0.03 9.91
N CYS A 245 7.73 0.40 11.13
CA CYS A 245 7.06 1.67 11.40
C CYS A 245 8.06 2.84 11.55
N LEU A 246 9.16 2.80 10.80
CA LEU A 246 10.27 3.74 10.89
C LEU A 246 9.85 5.17 10.57
N SER A 247 10.69 6.11 10.98
CA SER A 247 10.45 7.52 10.78
C SER A 247 10.68 7.95 9.33
N ALA A 248 9.57 8.17 8.63
CA ALA A 248 9.55 8.56 7.23
C ALA A 248 8.30 9.40 6.90
N THR A 249 8.47 10.33 5.97
CA THR A 249 7.35 10.99 5.28
C THR A 249 6.55 9.97 4.47
N HIS A 250 5.30 10.32 4.14
CA HIS A 250 4.43 9.52 3.25
C HIS A 250 5.14 9.10 1.95
N ILE A 251 5.81 10.06 1.29
CA ILE A 251 6.51 9.85 0.01
C ILE A 251 7.73 8.95 0.17
N ALA A 252 8.58 9.19 1.17
CA ALA A 252 9.75 8.35 1.40
C ALA A 252 9.36 6.92 1.80
N TYR A 253 8.32 6.79 2.63
CA TYR A 253 7.82 5.49 3.05
C TYR A 253 7.35 4.64 1.88
N GLY A 254 6.72 5.25 0.87
CA GLY A 254 6.35 4.58 -0.39
C GLY A 254 7.52 3.88 -1.10
N SER A 255 8.73 4.42 -0.96
CA SER A 255 9.96 3.84 -1.52
C SER A 255 10.66 2.85 -0.57
N ILE A 256 10.53 3.04 0.75
CA ILE A 256 11.17 2.19 1.77
C ILE A 256 10.38 0.90 2.02
N ARG A 257 9.05 0.92 1.90
CA ARG A 257 8.12 -0.13 2.41
C ARG A 257 8.10 -1.45 1.63
N MET A 258 9.24 -1.88 1.11
CA MET A 258 9.37 -3.17 0.42
C MET A 258 9.83 -4.25 1.39
N GLU A 259 9.28 -5.45 1.27
CA GLU A 259 9.58 -6.59 2.15
C GLU A 259 11.09 -6.88 2.24
N PRO A 260 11.88 -6.88 1.15
CA PRO A 260 13.33 -7.08 1.24
C PRO A 260 14.03 -6.00 2.07
N VAL A 261 13.57 -4.75 1.98
CA VAL A 261 14.12 -3.64 2.77
C VAL A 261 13.78 -3.84 4.25
N PHE A 262 12.54 -4.19 4.58
CA PHE A 262 12.16 -4.49 5.97
C PHE A 262 12.93 -5.67 6.57
N MET A 263 13.22 -6.71 5.78
CA MET A 263 14.08 -7.81 6.22
C MET A 263 15.48 -7.32 6.58
N ILE A 264 16.09 -6.51 5.72
CA ILE A 264 17.41 -5.90 5.95
C ILE A 264 17.39 -5.03 7.22
N LEU A 265 16.40 -4.15 7.35
CA LEU A 265 16.26 -3.30 8.53
C LEU A 265 16.01 -4.11 9.81
N GLY A 266 15.31 -5.23 9.72
CA GLY A 266 15.10 -6.16 10.82
C GLY A 266 16.41 -6.79 11.31
N GLU A 267 17.27 -7.23 10.39
CA GLU A 267 18.62 -7.72 10.72
C GLU A 267 19.49 -6.63 11.37
N SER A 268 19.45 -5.42 10.80
CA SER A 268 20.20 -4.28 11.35
C SER A 268 19.73 -3.88 12.74
N ALA A 269 18.41 -3.88 12.96
CA ALA A 269 17.81 -3.64 14.26
C ALA A 269 18.25 -4.71 15.28
N ALA A 270 18.21 -5.99 14.92
CA ALA A 270 18.64 -7.07 15.82
C ALA A 270 20.12 -6.93 16.21
N THR A 271 20.98 -6.61 15.25
CA THR A 271 22.42 -6.37 15.51
C THR A 271 22.63 -5.19 16.45
N ALA A 272 21.91 -4.08 16.25
CA ALA A 272 21.97 -2.93 17.13
C ALA A 272 21.44 -3.24 18.54
N ALA A 273 20.38 -4.06 18.67
CA ALA A 273 19.85 -4.48 19.95
C ALA A 273 20.87 -5.29 20.77
N CYS A 274 21.56 -6.24 20.14
CA CYS A 274 22.62 -7.01 20.79
C CYS A 274 23.74 -6.09 21.31
N GLN A 275 24.20 -5.14 20.49
CA GLN A 275 25.23 -4.19 20.91
C GLN A 275 24.77 -3.29 22.05
N ALA A 276 23.53 -2.79 22.00
CA ALA A 276 22.95 -1.99 23.07
C ALA A 276 22.91 -2.77 24.40
N MET A 277 22.52 -4.05 24.35
CA MET A 277 22.51 -4.94 25.52
C MET A 277 23.91 -5.22 26.07
N ASP A 278 24.87 -5.57 25.20
CA ASP A 278 26.25 -5.90 25.59
C ASP A 278 26.95 -4.69 26.24
N ASP A 279 26.70 -3.49 25.70
CA ASP A 279 27.30 -2.25 26.20
C ASP A 279 26.48 -1.60 27.33
N ASN A 280 25.29 -2.15 27.66
CA ASN A 280 24.33 -1.59 28.60
C ASN A 280 23.99 -0.11 28.30
N LEU A 281 23.65 0.16 27.04
CA LEU A 281 23.31 1.48 26.52
C LEU A 281 21.89 1.52 25.97
N PRO A 282 21.22 2.69 26.01
CA PRO A 282 19.97 2.88 25.25
C PRO A 282 20.26 2.78 23.75
N VAL A 283 19.27 2.35 22.96
CA VAL A 283 19.46 2.08 21.51
C VAL A 283 19.94 3.32 20.74
N GLN A 284 19.59 4.53 21.18
CA GLN A 284 20.03 5.78 20.59
C GLN A 284 21.54 6.05 20.77
N LYS A 285 22.21 5.31 21.66
CA LYS A 285 23.63 5.46 22.01
C LYS A 285 24.51 4.33 21.48
N VAL A 286 23.97 3.40 20.70
CA VAL A 286 24.78 2.41 19.98
C VAL A 286 25.82 3.11 19.11
N ASP A 287 27.09 2.71 19.25
CA ASP A 287 28.17 3.24 18.42
C ASP A 287 27.96 2.79 16.97
N TYR A 288 27.62 3.75 16.10
CA TYR A 288 27.40 3.46 14.69
C TYR A 288 28.61 2.85 13.98
N GLN A 289 29.85 3.17 14.37
CA GLN A 289 31.03 2.57 13.73
C GLN A 289 31.16 1.09 14.10
N LYS A 290 30.86 0.74 15.35
CA LYS A 290 30.78 -0.66 15.82
C LYS A 290 29.64 -1.40 15.12
N LEU A 291 28.47 -0.77 14.97
CA LEU A 291 27.33 -1.34 14.25
C LEU A 291 27.68 -1.57 12.77
N ARG A 292 28.18 -0.53 12.08
CA ARG A 292 28.58 -0.58 10.67
C ARG A 292 29.59 -1.70 10.41
N ALA A 293 30.61 -1.84 11.26
CA ALA A 293 31.60 -2.89 11.11
C ALA A 293 30.96 -4.29 11.17
N GLN A 294 30.02 -4.49 12.11
CA GLN A 294 29.31 -5.76 12.24
C GLN A 294 28.38 -6.05 11.06
N LEU A 295 27.62 -5.04 10.59
CA LEU A 295 26.73 -5.18 9.42
C LEU A 295 27.52 -5.56 8.16
N LEU A 296 28.72 -5.01 7.97
CA LEU A 296 29.59 -5.38 6.85
C LEU A 296 30.10 -6.83 6.96
N VAL A 297 30.43 -7.31 8.17
CA VAL A 297 30.78 -8.72 8.41
C VAL A 297 29.60 -9.65 8.09
N GLN A 298 28.37 -9.20 8.36
CA GLN A 298 27.14 -9.91 8.02
C GLN A 298 26.80 -9.84 6.50
N GLY A 299 27.60 -9.11 5.71
CA GLY A 299 27.42 -9.02 4.26
C GLY A 299 26.41 -7.96 3.82
N GLN A 300 26.00 -7.04 4.70
CA GLN A 300 25.13 -5.94 4.30
C GLN A 300 25.82 -4.97 3.34
N ILE A 301 25.04 -4.47 2.39
CA ILE A 301 25.43 -3.38 1.50
C ILE A 301 24.92 -2.08 2.12
N LEU A 302 25.83 -1.22 2.57
CA LEU A 302 25.50 0.04 3.26
C LEU A 302 25.69 1.29 2.39
N GLN A 303 26.40 1.15 1.26
CA GLN A 303 26.67 2.22 0.31
C GLN A 303 26.48 1.68 -1.10
N TRP A 304 25.96 2.53 -1.98
CA TRP A 304 25.81 2.21 -3.39
C TRP A 304 26.92 2.87 -4.21
N GLU A 305 27.86 2.05 -4.67
CA GLU A 305 29.08 2.49 -5.36
C GLU A 305 28.99 2.48 -6.90
N ARG A 306 27.82 2.14 -7.46
CA ARG A 306 27.61 2.00 -8.92
C ARG A 306 26.82 3.14 -9.52
#